data_AF-A0A438E414-F1
#
_entry.id   AF-A0A438E414-F1
#
_cell.length_a   1.000
_cell.length_b   1.000
_cell.length_c   1.000
_cell.angle_alpha   90.00
_cell.angle_beta   90.00
_cell.angle_gamma   90.00
#
_symmetry.space_group_name_H-M   'P 1'
#
loop_
_entity.id
_entity.type
_entity.pdbx_description
1 polymer ?
#
loop_
_entity_poly.entity_id
_entity_poly.type
_entity_poly.pdbx_seq_one_letter_code
_entity_poly.pdbx_strand_id
1 'polypeptide(L)'
;MWEELGAIRGVWDDPWCLGGDFNVILSQRERSNQGRLTGAMRRFARIVDELEIIDLPLQGGVLTWNGGRNNQAWARLDSFLVTPELA
;
A
#
# COMPACT_ATOMS: atom_id res chain seq x y z
N MET A 1 -5.16 9.12 -9.19
CA MET A 1 -5.08 7.95 -8.28
C MET A 1 -5.62 8.24 -6.89
N TRP A 2 -4.90 8.92 -5.99
CA TRP A 2 -5.36 9.05 -4.58
C TRP A 2 -6.65 9.88 -4.40
N GLU A 3 -6.83 10.93 -5.19
CA GLU A 3 -8.06 11.74 -5.18
C GLU A 3 -9.28 10.92 -5.66
N GLU A 4 -9.07 10.07 -6.67
CA GLU A 4 -10.12 9.18 -7.19
C GLU A 4 -10.51 8.13 -6.15
N LEU A 5 -9.55 7.63 -5.36
CA LEU A 5 -9.82 6.71 -4.25
C LEU A 5 -10.70 7.37 -3.17
N GLY A 6 -10.39 8.62 -2.82
CA GLY A 6 -11.23 9.39 -1.90
C GLY A 6 -12.64 9.66 -2.46
N ALA A 7 -12.75 9.93 -3.75
CA ALA A 7 -14.04 10.08 -4.41
C ALA A 7 -14.85 8.77 -4.39
N ILE A 8 -14.22 7.62 -4.65
CA ILE A 8 -14.87 6.30 -4.56
C ILE A 8 -15.40 6.07 -3.13
N ARG A 9 -14.58 6.34 -2.11
CA ARG A 9 -14.98 6.18 -0.70
C ARG A 9 -16.19 7.05 -0.31
N GLY A 10 -16.34 8.22 -0.93
CA GLY A 10 -17.44 9.15 -0.67
C GLY A 10 -18.73 8.89 -1.45
N VAL A 11 -18.71 8.00 -2.45
CA VAL A 11 -19.87 7.70 -3.31
C VAL A 11 -20.31 6.23 -3.18
N TRP A 12 -19.41 5.34 -2.79
CA TRP A 12 -19.64 3.91 -2.70
C TRP A 12 -19.77 3.46 -1.24
N ASP A 13 -20.98 3.06 -0.85
CA ASP A 13 -21.32 2.69 0.53
C ASP A 13 -21.07 1.22 0.87
N ASP A 14 -21.05 0.32 -0.14
CA ASP A 14 -20.80 -1.10 0.11
C ASP A 14 -19.31 -1.37 0.40
N PRO A 15 -18.98 -2.43 1.16
CA PRO A 15 -17.60 -2.78 1.42
C PRO A 15 -16.82 -3.10 0.14
N TRP A 16 -15.58 -2.61 0.02
CA TRP A 16 -14.77 -2.82 -1.18
C TRP A 16 -13.30 -3.12 -0.87
N CYS A 17 -12.66 -3.81 -1.82
CA CYS A 17 -11.25 -4.17 -1.80
C CYS A 17 -10.58 -3.63 -3.06
N LEU A 18 -9.47 -2.92 -2.88
CA LEU A 18 -8.57 -2.50 -3.95
C LEU A 18 -7.26 -3.28 -3.85
N GLY A 19 -6.98 -4.11 -4.85
CA GLY A 19 -5.72 -4.85 -4.97
C GLY A 19 -4.91 -4.42 -6.18
N GLY A 20 -3.59 -4.33 -6.05
CA GLY A 20 -2.69 -4.11 -7.19
C GLY A 20 -1.30 -3.64 -6.79
N ASP A 21 -0.48 -3.37 -7.82
CA ASP A 21 0.84 -2.76 -7.69
C ASP A 21 0.73 -1.24 -7.56
N PHE A 22 1.06 -0.71 -6.38
CA PHE A 22 1.03 0.72 -6.10
C PHE A 22 2.37 1.42 -6.37
N ASN A 23 3.44 0.67 -6.64
CA ASN A 23 4.81 1.18 -6.76
C ASN A 23 5.26 2.06 -5.56
N VAL A 24 4.62 1.91 -4.40
CA VAL A 24 4.94 2.62 -3.15
C VAL A 24 4.72 1.70 -1.96
N ILE A 25 5.58 1.81 -0.96
CA ILE A 25 5.47 1.08 0.31
C ILE A 25 4.82 1.97 1.37
N LEU A 26 4.06 1.39 2.30
CA LEU A 26 3.47 2.06 3.46
C LEU A 26 4.51 2.32 4.54
N SER A 27 5.44 1.39 4.75
CA SER A 27 6.42 1.49 5.83
C SER A 27 7.82 1.05 5.41
N GLN A 28 8.84 1.44 6.17
CA GLN A 28 10.21 0.99 5.92
C GLN A 28 10.41 -0.52 6.10
N ARG A 29 9.49 -1.21 6.81
CA ARG A 29 9.56 -2.66 7.02
C ARG A 29 9.26 -3.44 5.76
N GLU A 30 8.63 -2.79 4.77
CA GLU A 30 8.22 -3.38 3.50
C GLU A 30 9.32 -3.31 2.43
N ARG A 31 10.56 -2.99 2.81
CA ARG A 31 11.71 -3.09 1.91
C ARG A 31 12.97 -3.53 2.64
N SER A 32 13.89 -4.14 1.90
CA SER A 32 15.18 -4.60 2.44
C SER A 32 16.11 -3.46 2.84
N ASN A 33 16.06 -2.34 2.10
CA ASN A 33 16.99 -1.23 2.31
C ASN A 33 16.40 -0.16 3.24
N GLN A 34 17.10 0.14 4.33
CA GLN A 34 16.72 1.19 5.28
C GLN A 34 17.16 2.58 4.76
N GLY A 35 16.39 3.12 3.82
CA GLY A 35 16.58 4.47 3.28
C GLY A 35 15.66 5.52 3.91
N ARG A 36 15.72 6.78 3.45
CA ARG A 36 14.83 7.84 3.95
C ARG A 36 13.36 7.58 3.58
N LEU A 37 12.44 8.03 4.43
CA LEU A 37 11.02 8.15 4.09
C LEU A 37 10.81 9.16 2.96
N THR A 38 10.17 8.72 1.87
CA THR A 38 9.89 9.59 0.71
C THR A 38 8.59 10.39 0.92
N GLY A 39 8.38 11.42 0.11
CA GLY A 39 7.10 12.14 0.11
C GLY A 39 5.93 11.27 -0.35
N ALA A 40 6.18 10.33 -1.28
CA ALA A 40 5.18 9.38 -1.75
C ALA A 40 4.71 8.44 -0.64
N MET A 41 5.64 7.88 0.15
CA MET A 41 5.31 7.02 1.29
C MET A 41 4.43 7.76 2.31
N ARG A 42 4.79 9.01 2.65
CA ARG A 42 4.01 9.81 3.60
C ARG A 42 2.60 10.10 3.09
N ARG A 43 2.47 10.44 1.80
CA ARG A 43 1.16 10.66 1.18
C ARG A 43 0.33 9.38 1.15
N PHE A 44 0.95 8.25 0.85
CA PHE A 44 0.25 6.97 0.81
C PHE A 44 -0.28 6.58 2.19
N ALA A 45 0.58 6.64 3.22
CA ALA A 45 0.16 6.40 4.60
C ALA A 45 -0.96 7.36 5.05
N ARG A 46 -0.87 8.64 4.68
CA ARG A 46 -1.92 9.62 4.98
C ARG A 46 -3.26 9.28 4.32
N ILE A 47 -3.25 8.84 3.07
CA ILE A 47 -4.50 8.46 2.36
C ILE A 47 -5.13 7.21 2.97
N VAL A 48 -4.30 6.22 3.35
CA VAL A 48 -4.78 5.03 4.05
C VAL A 48 -5.46 5.41 5.38
N ASP A 49 -4.86 6.33 6.13
CA ASP A 49 -5.40 6.87 7.38
C ASP A 49 -6.68 7.73 7.15
N GLU A 50 -6.65 8.69 6.21
CA GLU A 50 -7.76 9.59 5.89
C GLU A 50 -9.02 8.86 5.39
N LEU A 51 -8.84 7.73 4.70
CA LEU A 51 -9.95 6.92 4.18
C LEU A 51 -10.34 5.76 5.12
N GLU A 52 -9.65 5.63 6.25
CA GLU A 52 -9.83 4.55 7.23
C GLU A 52 -9.79 3.15 6.59
N ILE A 53 -8.94 2.96 5.57
CA ILE A 53 -8.78 1.69 4.87
C ILE A 53 -7.64 0.88 5.48
N ILE A 54 -7.77 -0.43 5.45
CA ILE A 54 -6.84 -1.37 6.08
C ILE A 54 -6.00 -2.03 4.99
N ASP A 55 -4.68 -1.98 5.12
CA ASP A 55 -3.77 -2.78 4.30
C ASP A 55 -3.67 -4.20 4.89
N LEU A 56 -4.21 -5.18 4.18
CA LEU A 56 -4.23 -6.56 4.63
C LEU A 56 -2.82 -7.17 4.62
N PRO A 57 -2.41 -7.87 5.69
CA PRO A 57 -1.12 -8.54 5.72
C PRO A 57 -1.07 -9.69 4.71
N LEU A 58 0.04 -9.80 3.98
CA LEU A 58 0.29 -10.93 3.10
C LEU A 58 0.75 -12.15 3.92
N GLN A 59 0.23 -13.33 3.61
CA GLN A 59 0.69 -14.60 4.16
C GLN A 59 1.62 -15.33 3.18
N GLY A 60 2.66 -15.99 3.70
CA GLY A 60 3.60 -16.81 2.90
C GLY A 60 4.74 -16.04 2.23
N GLY A 61 4.49 -14.84 1.68
CA GLY A 61 5.53 -13.99 1.09
C GLY A 61 5.21 -12.52 1.26
N VAL A 62 5.95 -11.84 2.14
CA VAL A 62 5.66 -10.43 2.53
C VAL A 62 6.28 -9.38 1.59
N LEU A 63 7.15 -9.79 0.67
CA LEU A 63 7.74 -8.92 -0.36
C LEU A 63 7.30 -9.45 -1.72
N THR A 64 6.89 -8.55 -2.60
CA THR A 64 6.23 -8.88 -3.88
C THR A 64 7.10 -8.51 -5.08
N TRP A 65 8.16 -7.73 -4.86
CA TRP A 65 9.08 -7.27 -5.88
C TRP A 65 10.54 -7.47 -5.47
N ASN A 66 11.37 -7.86 -6.44
CA ASN A 66 12.83 -7.91 -6.35
C ASN A 66 13.44 -7.16 -7.55
N GLY A 67 14.47 -6.36 -7.28
CA GLY A 67 15.31 -5.78 -8.31
C GLY A 67 16.44 -4.93 -7.76
N GLY A 68 16.70 -3.80 -8.44
CA GLY A 68 17.84 -2.93 -8.13
C GLY A 68 19.17 -3.49 -8.65
N ARG A 69 20.29 -2.87 -8.25
CA ARG A 69 21.62 -3.29 -8.71
C ARG A 69 21.90 -4.71 -8.22
N ASN A 70 22.08 -5.65 -9.14
CA ASN A 70 22.33 -7.06 -8.88
C ASN A 70 21.23 -7.78 -8.06
N ASN A 71 19.96 -7.39 -8.18
CA ASN A 71 18.83 -8.02 -7.45
C ASN A 71 18.99 -8.02 -5.92
N GLN A 72 19.63 -6.96 -5.40
CA GLN A 72 19.91 -6.79 -3.97
C GLN A 72 18.82 -5.99 -3.23
N ALA A 73 17.77 -5.55 -3.92
CA ALA A 73 16.66 -4.82 -3.32
C ALA A 73 15.36 -5.63 -3.40
N TRP A 74 14.62 -5.63 -2.31
CA TRP A 74 13.31 -6.25 -2.22
C TRP A 74 12.32 -5.24 -1.64
N ALA A 75 11.09 -5.28 -2.13
CA ALA A 75 10.01 -4.42 -1.66
C ALA A 75 8.65 -5.13 -1.75
N ARG A 76 7.70 -4.70 -0.95
CA ARG A 76 6.28 -5.01 -1.11
C ARG A 76 5.62 -3.86 -1.87
N LEU A 77 5.42 -4.03 -3.17
CA LEU A 77 4.78 -3.03 -4.02
C LEU A 77 3.30 -3.34 -4.27
N ASP A 78 2.91 -4.60 -4.07
CA ASP A 78 1.53 -5.05 -4.19
C ASP A 78 0.86 -5.07 -2.81
N SER A 79 -0.30 -4.42 -2.73
CA SER A 79 -1.12 -4.30 -1.52
C SER A 79 -2.58 -4.60 -1.82
N PHE A 80 -3.30 -5.01 -0.77
CA PHE A 80 -4.75 -5.15 -0.78
C PHE A 80 -5.30 -4.22 0.29
N LEU A 81 -5.92 -3.13 -0.14
CA LEU A 81 -6.52 -2.13 0.72
C LEU A 81 -8.02 -2.40 0.79
N VAL A 82 -8.54 -2.59 1.99
CA VAL A 82 -9.94 -2.93 2.20
C VAL A 82 -10.61 -1.92 3.12
N THR A 83 -11.91 -1.72 2.95
CA THR A 83 -12.69 -1.02 3.97
C THR A 83 -12.78 -1.88 5.26
N PRO A 84 -12.96 -1.27 6.45
CA PRO A 84 -12.95 -2.00 7.71
C PRO A 84 -13.96 -3.15 7.80
N GLU A 85 -15.06 -3.06 7.05
CA GLU A 85 -16.11 -4.08 7.01
C GLU A 85 -15.66 -5.38 6.32
N LEU A 86 -14.53 -5.38 5.60
CA LEU A 86 -13.94 -6.55 4.93
C LEU A 86 -12.68 -7.11 5.62
N ALA A 87 -12.17 -6.46 6.66
CA ALA A 87 -10.94 -6.87 7.36
C ALA A 87 -11.21 -7.86 8.51
#